data_AF-A0A4Q4MA75-F1
#
_entry.id   AF-A0A4Q4MA75-F1
#
_cell.length_a   1.000
_cell.length_b   1.000
_cell.length_c   1.000
_cell.angle_alpha   90.00
_cell.angle_beta   90.00
_cell.angle_gamma   90.00
#
_symmetry.space_group_name_H-M   'P 1'
#
loop_
_entity.id
_entity.type
_entity.pdbx_description
1 polymer ?
#
loop_
_entity_poly.entity_id
_entity_poly.type
_entity_poly.pdbx_seq_one_letter_code
_entity_poly.pdbx_strand_id
1 'polypeptide(L)'
;MLATTTVALPDLPGPSSCGESGNFTLTFDDTVVGDDNSILLVANGMTNPYHHLFYANGYTYIPDMWEPYPAISQPNIAMFLPLTGRLLPNTPFAGMMLPGELGAGPRASVDAYWFNAYSAYFGCALSGLEPCTLRMSGYRYDPVLKEEVLVAEQNATIPACWGYIDCHLTQVFFNDQFRALSGIQFNAYTYLLGIPQVHMVDDLQMEWYNNTCSAGILRIGHS
;
A
#
# COMPACT_ATOMS: atom_id res chain seq x y z
N MET A 1 -24.79 -42.77 15.24
CA MET A 1 -25.13 -41.43 14.73
C MET A 1 -23.94 -40.53 15.08
N LEU A 2 -23.09 -40.22 14.10
CA LEU A 2 -21.93 -39.33 14.26
C LEU A 2 -22.35 -37.95 13.75
N ALA A 3 -22.29 -36.94 14.63
CA ALA A 3 -22.64 -35.57 14.29
C ALA A 3 -21.43 -34.88 13.64
N THR A 4 -21.55 -34.56 12.36
CA THR A 4 -20.57 -33.76 11.62
C THR A 4 -20.76 -32.30 12.00
N THR A 5 -19.78 -31.72 12.68
CA THR A 5 -19.76 -30.29 13.00
C THR A 5 -19.17 -29.53 11.82
N THR A 6 -20.00 -28.83 11.06
CA THR A 6 -19.56 -27.92 10.01
C THR A 6 -19.06 -26.63 10.66
N VAL A 7 -17.76 -26.37 10.53
CA VAL A 7 -17.14 -25.09 10.88
C VAL A 7 -17.58 -24.07 9.83
N ALA A 8 -18.28 -23.01 10.24
CA ALA A 8 -18.64 -21.90 9.36
C ALA A 8 -17.38 -21.13 8.98
N LEU A 9 -17.18 -20.92 7.67
CA LEU A 9 -16.21 -19.95 7.14
C LEU A 9 -16.67 -18.54 7.52
N PRO A 10 -15.75 -17.60 7.83
CA PRO A 10 -16.12 -16.22 8.08
C PRO A 10 -16.75 -15.62 6.81
N ASP A 11 -17.91 -14.99 6.97
CA ASP A 11 -18.62 -14.30 5.88
C ASP A 11 -17.74 -13.19 5.30
N LEU A 12 -17.61 -13.15 3.97
CA LEU A 12 -17.14 -11.96 3.27
C LEU A 12 -18.06 -10.78 3.64
N PRO A 13 -17.52 -9.56 3.83
CA PRO A 13 -18.36 -8.40 4.15
C PRO A 13 -19.33 -8.14 2.99
N GLY A 14 -20.60 -8.51 3.19
CA GLY A 14 -21.68 -8.14 2.28
C GLY A 14 -21.81 -6.62 2.20
N PRO A 15 -22.42 -6.08 1.13
CA PRO A 15 -22.61 -4.64 1.00
C PRO A 15 -23.43 -4.14 2.19
N SER A 16 -22.76 -3.48 3.13
CA SER A 16 -23.46 -2.77 4.19
C SER A 16 -24.27 -1.67 3.49
N SER A 17 -25.49 -1.41 3.94
CA SER A 17 -26.27 -0.25 3.48
C SER A 17 -25.55 1.09 3.70
N CYS A 18 -24.41 1.07 4.39
CA CYS A 18 -23.55 2.16 4.76
C CYS A 18 -22.30 2.31 3.88
N GLY A 19 -22.15 1.48 2.85
CA GLY A 19 -21.01 1.48 1.94
C GLY A 19 -19.72 0.96 2.57
N GLU A 20 -18.59 1.53 2.14
CA GLU A 20 -17.26 1.09 2.61
C GLU A 20 -16.98 1.66 4.00
N SER A 21 -16.95 0.80 5.02
CA SER A 21 -16.76 1.16 6.42
C SER A 21 -16.05 0.03 7.15
N GLY A 22 -15.17 0.36 8.09
CA GLY A 22 -14.46 -0.60 8.93
C GLY A 22 -13.12 -1.02 8.36
N ASN A 23 -12.67 -2.21 8.77
CA ASN A 23 -11.38 -2.75 8.39
C ASN A 23 -11.40 -3.22 6.94
N PHE A 24 -10.29 -3.01 6.24
CA PHE A 24 -10.06 -3.49 4.90
C PHE A 24 -8.57 -3.78 4.70
N THR A 25 -8.26 -4.53 3.66
CA THR A 25 -6.89 -4.83 3.26
C THR A 25 -6.70 -4.37 1.82
N LEU A 26 -5.61 -3.67 1.53
CA LEU A 26 -5.20 -3.40 0.16
C LEU A 26 -4.25 -4.51 -0.30
N THR A 27 -4.75 -5.32 -1.23
CA THR A 27 -4.05 -6.51 -1.76
C THR A 27 -3.46 -6.28 -3.15
N PHE A 28 -3.83 -5.18 -3.83
CA PHE A 28 -3.35 -4.82 -5.17
C PHE A 28 -3.77 -5.79 -6.31
N ASP A 29 -4.71 -6.69 -6.03
CA ASP A 29 -5.11 -7.79 -6.92
C ASP A 29 -6.23 -7.45 -7.91
N ASP A 30 -6.96 -6.37 -7.67
CA ASP A 30 -8.16 -5.99 -8.46
C ASP A 30 -7.83 -5.50 -9.88
N THR A 31 -6.54 -5.54 -10.27
CA THR A 31 -6.09 -5.16 -11.61
C THR A 31 -5.45 -6.34 -12.32
N VAL A 32 -5.79 -6.51 -13.59
CA VAL A 32 -5.07 -7.44 -14.47
C VAL A 32 -3.84 -6.73 -15.01
N VAL A 33 -2.65 -7.22 -14.67
CA VAL A 33 -1.42 -6.81 -15.36
C VAL A 33 -1.54 -7.32 -16.81
N GLY A 34 -1.35 -6.42 -17.79
CA GLY A 34 -1.65 -6.68 -19.20
C GLY A 34 -0.87 -7.84 -19.84
N ASP A 35 -1.32 -8.28 -21.03
CA ASP A 35 -0.84 -9.46 -21.78
C ASP A 35 0.70 -9.64 -21.79
N ASP A 36 1.12 -10.88 -21.50
CA ASP A 36 2.48 -11.46 -21.46
C ASP A 36 3.41 -11.18 -22.68
N ASN A 37 2.95 -10.46 -23.69
CA ASN A 37 3.67 -10.27 -24.97
C ASN A 37 4.65 -9.08 -24.99
N SER A 38 4.75 -8.29 -23.92
CA SER A 38 5.83 -7.30 -23.80
C SER A 38 6.98 -7.87 -22.98
N ILE A 39 8.05 -8.29 -23.67
CA ILE A 39 9.31 -8.87 -23.13
C ILE A 39 10.11 -7.86 -22.27
N LEU A 40 9.55 -6.69 -22.03
CA LEU A 40 10.08 -5.65 -21.15
C LEU A 40 9.03 -5.47 -20.07
N LEU A 41 9.44 -5.52 -18.81
CA LEU A 41 8.66 -5.14 -17.64
C LEU A 41 8.12 -3.71 -17.88
N VAL A 42 6.99 -3.58 -18.58
CA VAL A 42 6.24 -2.34 -18.64
C VAL A 42 5.52 -2.32 -17.30
N ALA A 43 6.27 -1.96 -16.25
CA ALA A 43 5.72 -1.54 -14.99
C ALA A 43 4.68 -0.46 -15.31
N ASN A 44 3.42 -0.82 -15.45
CA ASN A 44 2.39 0.17 -15.71
C ASN A 44 2.15 0.89 -14.39
N GLY A 45 2.26 2.21 -14.41
CA GLY A 45 2.01 3.02 -13.22
C GLY A 45 0.65 2.68 -12.60
N MET A 46 0.58 2.68 -11.28
CA MET A 46 -0.65 2.39 -10.55
C MET A 46 -1.77 3.37 -10.94
N THR A 47 -2.92 2.85 -11.39
CA THR A 47 -4.09 3.66 -11.73
C THR A 47 -4.59 4.41 -10.50
N ASN A 48 -4.71 5.73 -10.61
CA ASN A 48 -5.22 6.59 -9.55
C ASN A 48 -6.66 7.05 -9.83
N PRO A 49 -7.55 7.03 -8.83
CA PRO A 49 -7.40 6.38 -7.52
C PRO A 49 -7.55 4.84 -7.60
N TYR A 50 -6.96 4.12 -6.65
CA TYR A 50 -7.15 2.69 -6.39
C TYR A 50 -7.72 2.52 -4.97
N HIS A 51 -8.91 1.91 -4.84
CA HIS A 51 -9.71 1.86 -3.60
C HIS A 51 -9.79 3.20 -2.85
N HIS A 52 -10.15 4.27 -3.57
CA HIS A 52 -10.24 5.65 -3.07
C HIS A 52 -8.92 6.30 -2.64
N LEU A 53 -7.79 5.61 -2.72
CA LEU A 53 -6.48 6.16 -2.42
C LEU A 53 -5.74 6.51 -3.69
N PHE A 54 -4.95 7.57 -3.61
CA PHE A 54 -4.03 8.01 -4.64
C PHE A 54 -2.64 7.50 -4.27
N TYR A 55 -1.83 7.25 -5.28
CA TYR A 55 -0.48 6.71 -5.17
C TYR A 55 0.49 7.66 -5.87
N ALA A 56 1.64 7.86 -5.26
CA ALA A 56 2.69 8.69 -5.83
C ALA A 56 3.30 8.08 -7.11
N ASN A 57 3.95 8.95 -7.89
CA ASN A 57 4.76 8.49 -9.01
C ASN A 57 5.82 7.47 -8.57
N GLY A 58 5.89 6.35 -9.28
CA GLY A 58 6.82 5.26 -9.01
C GLY A 58 6.17 3.98 -8.50
N TYR A 59 4.90 4.02 -8.10
CA TYR A 59 4.12 2.81 -7.81
C TYR A 59 3.72 2.08 -9.10
N THR A 60 3.86 0.75 -9.09
CA THR A 60 3.46 -0.16 -10.16
C THR A 60 2.90 -1.44 -9.57
N TYR A 61 2.00 -2.09 -10.31
CA TYR A 61 1.60 -3.47 -10.05
C TYR A 61 2.62 -4.41 -10.69
N ILE A 62 2.99 -5.48 -9.99
CA ILE A 62 3.87 -6.51 -10.52
C ILE A 62 3.22 -7.87 -10.25
N PRO A 63 3.13 -8.76 -11.26
CA PRO A 63 2.63 -10.12 -11.03
C PRO A 63 3.62 -10.93 -10.20
N ASP A 64 3.10 -11.81 -9.34
CA ASP A 64 3.82 -12.73 -8.46
C ASP A 64 4.99 -13.49 -9.14
N MET A 65 4.89 -13.76 -10.44
CA MET A 65 5.90 -14.52 -11.20
C MET A 65 7.18 -13.74 -11.58
N TRP A 66 7.23 -12.42 -11.37
CA TRP A 66 8.32 -11.56 -11.87
C TRP A 66 9.35 -11.13 -10.82
N GLU A 67 9.12 -11.44 -9.55
CA GLU A 67 9.88 -10.88 -8.43
C GLU A 67 10.41 -11.94 -7.47
N PRO A 68 11.46 -11.61 -6.70
CA PRO A 68 12.00 -12.59 -5.77
C PRO A 68 11.03 -12.90 -4.62
N TYR A 69 10.18 -11.93 -4.23
CA TYR A 69 9.19 -12.11 -3.18
C TYR A 69 7.84 -12.50 -3.80
N PRO A 70 7.28 -13.66 -3.44
CA PRO A 70 5.93 -13.96 -3.83
C PRO A 70 4.94 -13.06 -3.09
N ALA A 71 3.82 -12.74 -3.73
CA ALA A 71 2.73 -11.99 -3.13
C ALA A 71 2.11 -12.78 -1.94
N ILE A 72 1.69 -12.08 -0.89
CA ILE A 72 0.91 -12.65 0.20
C ILE A 72 -0.49 -13.00 -0.30
N SER A 73 -1.09 -12.06 -1.03
CA SER A 73 -2.36 -12.19 -1.72
C SER A 73 -2.10 -12.22 -3.22
N GLN A 74 -2.58 -13.26 -3.90
CA GLN A 74 -2.38 -13.39 -5.35
C GLN A 74 -3.45 -12.63 -6.13
N PRO A 75 -3.13 -12.10 -7.33
CA PRO A 75 -1.91 -12.37 -8.10
C PRO A 75 -0.81 -11.29 -8.09
N ASN A 76 -1.01 -10.16 -7.43
CA ASN A 76 -0.16 -8.99 -7.61
C ASN A 76 0.50 -8.52 -6.33
N ILE A 77 1.59 -7.79 -6.50
CA ILE A 77 2.24 -7.01 -5.44
C ILE A 77 2.41 -5.56 -5.91
N ALA A 78 2.37 -4.62 -4.97
CA ALA A 78 2.74 -3.24 -5.27
C ALA A 78 4.25 -3.06 -5.10
N MET A 79 4.90 -2.51 -6.12
CA MET A 79 6.31 -2.11 -6.07
C MET A 79 6.43 -0.60 -6.18
N PHE A 80 7.30 0.00 -5.37
CA PHE A 80 7.70 1.40 -5.50
C PHE A 80 9.13 1.51 -6.00
N LEU A 81 9.28 2.26 -7.10
CA LEU A 81 10.54 2.50 -7.78
C LEU A 81 11.05 3.94 -7.48
N PRO A 82 11.96 4.15 -6.51
CA PRO A 82 12.33 5.50 -6.05
C PRO A 82 13.06 6.35 -7.09
N LEU A 83 13.66 5.72 -8.12
CA LEU A 83 14.48 6.40 -9.14
C LEU A 83 13.73 6.64 -10.46
N THR A 84 12.48 6.16 -10.59
CA THR A 84 11.77 6.12 -11.88
C THR A 84 10.50 6.97 -11.92
N GLY A 85 10.32 7.91 -10.98
CA GLY A 85 9.18 8.87 -10.98
C GLY A 85 9.05 9.76 -12.24
N ARG A 86 9.88 9.55 -13.27
CA ARG A 86 9.85 10.13 -14.62
C ARG A 86 9.59 9.13 -15.76
N LEU A 87 9.63 7.82 -15.51
CA LEU A 87 9.56 6.77 -16.55
C LEU A 87 8.15 6.19 -16.72
N LEU A 88 7.27 6.35 -15.73
CA LEU A 88 5.89 5.90 -15.80
C LEU A 88 4.97 7.05 -16.21
N PRO A 89 3.96 6.82 -17.07
CA PRO A 89 2.97 7.84 -17.38
C PRO A 89 2.30 8.30 -16.08
N ASN A 90 2.33 9.61 -15.81
CA ASN A 90 1.68 10.20 -14.64
C ASN A 90 0.19 9.83 -14.66
N THR A 91 -0.25 9.00 -13.72
CA THR A 91 -1.68 8.83 -13.45
C THR A 91 -2.21 10.09 -12.75
N PRO A 92 -3.53 10.36 -12.79
CA PRO A 92 -4.07 11.60 -12.23
C PRO A 92 -3.58 11.84 -10.80
N PHE A 93 -3.10 13.07 -10.55
CA PHE A 93 -2.65 13.54 -9.23
C PHE A 93 -1.42 12.85 -8.61
N ALA A 94 -0.82 11.85 -9.27
CA ALA A 94 0.36 11.14 -8.76
C ALA A 94 1.57 12.06 -8.53
N GLY A 95 1.70 13.14 -9.31
CA GLY A 95 2.74 14.16 -9.15
C GLY A 95 2.47 15.20 -8.04
N MET A 96 1.31 15.17 -7.39
CA MET A 96 1.00 16.03 -6.25
C MET A 96 1.27 15.35 -4.90
N MET A 97 1.63 14.06 -4.91
CA MET A 97 1.97 13.28 -3.72
C MET A 97 3.47 13.27 -3.47
N LEU A 98 3.87 13.04 -2.23
CA LEU A 98 5.26 12.83 -1.87
C LEU A 98 5.76 11.49 -2.45
N PRO A 99 7.04 11.37 -2.85
CA PRO A 99 7.56 10.11 -3.38
C PRO A 99 7.39 8.93 -2.42
N GLY A 100 6.74 7.86 -2.86
CA GLY A 100 6.46 6.67 -2.04
C GLY A 100 5.28 6.86 -1.09
N GLU A 101 4.45 7.88 -1.32
CA GLU A 101 3.22 8.11 -0.57
C GLU A 101 2.02 7.45 -1.23
N LEU A 102 1.10 6.96 -0.40
CA LEU A 102 -0.27 6.65 -0.77
C LEU A 102 -1.24 7.27 0.24
N GLY A 103 -2.44 7.66 -0.20
CA GLY A 103 -3.40 8.29 0.70
C GLY A 103 -4.58 8.98 0.03
N ALA A 104 -5.24 9.88 0.75
CA ALA A 104 -6.41 10.63 0.28
C ALA A 104 -6.08 11.62 -0.85
N GLY A 105 -4.80 12.00 -1.01
CA GLY A 105 -4.32 12.85 -2.10
C GLY A 105 -5.09 14.17 -2.21
N PRO A 106 -5.67 14.53 -3.37
CA PRO A 106 -6.50 15.73 -3.53
C PRO A 106 -7.68 15.84 -2.55
N ARG A 107 -8.07 14.73 -1.90
CA ARG A 107 -9.17 14.65 -0.93
C ARG A 107 -8.66 14.66 0.52
N ALA A 108 -7.40 14.97 0.77
CA ALA A 108 -6.80 15.00 2.11
C ALA A 108 -7.57 15.88 3.11
N SER A 109 -8.27 16.93 2.66
CA SER A 109 -9.10 17.77 3.54
C SER A 109 -10.41 17.12 4.01
N VAL A 110 -10.76 15.93 3.50
CA VAL A 110 -12.01 15.23 3.78
C VAL A 110 -11.71 13.96 4.58
N ASP A 111 -12.11 13.94 5.84
CA ASP A 111 -11.83 12.85 6.79
C ASP A 111 -12.47 11.49 6.41
N ALA A 112 -13.46 11.51 5.53
CA ALA A 112 -14.03 10.32 4.91
C ALA A 112 -13.03 9.57 4.01
N TYR A 113 -11.84 10.10 3.71
CA TYR A 113 -10.79 9.35 3.02
C TYR A 113 -9.58 9.07 3.90
N TRP A 114 -9.67 9.40 5.19
CA TRP A 114 -8.61 9.12 6.15
C TRP A 114 -8.71 7.68 6.63
N PHE A 115 -7.58 7.16 7.10
CA PHE A 115 -7.44 5.77 7.50
C PHE A 115 -6.57 5.60 8.74
N ASN A 116 -6.77 4.47 9.41
CA ASN A 116 -5.85 3.89 10.35
C ASN A 116 -5.02 2.82 9.62
N ALA A 117 -3.72 2.74 9.88
CA ALA A 117 -2.86 1.70 9.31
C ALA A 117 -2.33 0.81 10.44
N TYR A 118 -2.43 -0.50 10.29
CA TYR A 118 -2.07 -1.47 11.33
C TYR A 118 -0.84 -2.30 11.02
N SER A 119 -0.76 -2.88 9.82
CA SER A 119 0.42 -3.63 9.38
C SER A 119 0.46 -3.73 7.87
N ALA A 120 1.60 -4.12 7.32
CA ALA A 120 1.74 -4.54 5.92
C ALA A 120 2.89 -5.54 5.81
N TYR A 121 2.97 -6.21 4.66
CA TYR A 121 4.08 -7.09 4.31
C TYR A 121 5.03 -6.36 3.37
N PHE A 122 6.32 -6.39 3.67
CA PHE A 122 7.33 -5.63 2.93
C PHE A 122 8.49 -6.51 2.47
N GLY A 123 9.00 -6.19 1.27
CA GLY A 123 10.21 -6.74 0.69
C GLY A 123 11.10 -5.63 0.15
N CYS A 124 12.40 -5.90 0.01
CA CYS A 124 13.34 -4.96 -0.59
C CYS A 124 14.08 -5.63 -1.74
N ALA A 125 13.97 -5.06 -2.94
CA ALA A 125 14.54 -5.63 -4.16
C ALA A 125 16.05 -5.40 -4.32
N LEU A 126 16.78 -5.22 -3.22
CA LEU A 126 18.24 -5.09 -3.26
C LEU A 126 18.87 -6.39 -3.77
N SER A 127 20.16 -6.33 -4.10
CA SER A 127 21.04 -7.43 -4.57
C SER A 127 21.08 -8.69 -3.70
N GLY A 128 20.18 -8.85 -2.73
CA GLY A 128 20.05 -9.98 -1.85
C GLY A 128 21.10 -10.07 -0.75
N LEU A 129 22.05 -9.12 -0.70
CA LEU A 129 23.25 -9.24 0.15
C LEU A 129 23.13 -8.53 1.49
N GLU A 130 22.35 -7.45 1.58
CA GLU A 130 22.27 -6.62 2.79
C GLU A 130 20.82 -6.28 3.11
N PRO A 131 20.45 -6.20 4.40
CA PRO A 131 19.12 -5.76 4.79
C PRO A 131 18.89 -4.31 4.34
N CYS A 132 17.62 -3.92 4.24
CA CYS A 132 17.23 -2.54 4.02
C CYS A 132 16.58 -1.95 5.27
N THR A 133 16.66 -0.63 5.41
CA THR A 133 15.87 0.12 6.37
C THR A 133 14.64 0.65 5.65
N LEU A 134 13.46 0.21 6.06
CA LEU A 134 12.19 0.77 5.66
C LEU A 134 11.85 1.91 6.63
N ARG A 135 11.69 3.13 6.10
CA ARG A 135 11.15 4.28 6.81
C ARG A 135 9.68 4.44 6.44
N MET A 136 8.84 4.47 7.45
CA MET A 136 7.41 4.69 7.36
C MET A 136 7.08 6.04 7.98
N SER A 137 6.39 6.89 7.24
CA SER A 137 6.00 8.23 7.70
C SER A 137 4.49 8.38 7.53
N GLY A 138 3.78 8.69 8.61
CA GLY A 138 2.35 8.95 8.60
C GLY A 138 2.07 10.45 8.58
N TYR A 139 1.17 10.87 7.69
CA TYR A 139 0.78 12.26 7.52
C TYR A 139 -0.71 12.46 7.80
N ARG A 140 -1.05 13.63 8.32
CA ARG A 140 -2.43 14.05 8.57
C ARG A 140 -2.65 15.47 8.08
N TYR A 141 -3.74 15.68 7.40
CA TYR A 141 -4.12 17.00 6.91
C TYR A 141 -4.42 17.96 8.07
N ASP A 142 -3.75 19.10 8.06
CA ASP A 142 -3.98 20.21 8.98
C ASP A 142 -4.89 21.26 8.30
N PRO A 143 -6.10 21.52 8.82
CA PRO A 143 -7.04 22.47 8.20
C PRO A 143 -6.63 23.94 8.34
N VAL A 144 -5.71 24.26 9.25
CA VAL A 144 -5.17 25.61 9.46
C VAL A 144 -4.06 25.88 8.44
N LEU A 145 -3.12 24.94 8.29
CA LEU A 145 -2.01 25.05 7.34
C LEU A 145 -2.43 24.70 5.90
N LYS A 146 -3.55 24.00 5.75
CA LYS A 146 -4.09 23.49 4.48
C LYS A 146 -3.16 22.53 3.75
N GLU A 147 -2.36 21.79 4.50
CA GLU A 147 -1.39 20.82 4.00
C GLU A 147 -1.32 19.61 4.92
N GLU A 148 -0.72 18.53 4.43
CA GLU A 148 -0.46 17.35 5.24
C GLU A 148 0.80 17.53 6.07
N VAL A 149 0.68 17.30 7.39
CA VAL A 149 1.79 17.40 8.33
C VAL A 149 2.18 16.01 8.84
N LEU A 150 3.47 15.83 9.06
CA LEU A 150 4.02 14.59 9.62
C LEU A 150 3.54 14.40 11.06
N VAL A 151 2.88 13.27 11.34
CA VAL A 151 2.35 12.95 12.69
C VAL A 151 2.88 11.64 13.26
N ALA A 152 3.45 10.77 12.42
CA ALA A 152 4.02 9.50 12.86
C ALA A 152 5.28 9.18 12.05
N GLU A 153 6.27 8.59 12.71
CA GLU A 153 7.42 7.99 12.04
C GLU A 153 7.77 6.66 12.72
N GLN A 154 8.19 5.70 11.91
CA GLN A 154 8.71 4.42 12.36
C GLN A 154 9.73 3.91 11.35
N ASN A 155 10.72 3.19 11.84
CA ASN A 155 11.65 2.45 10.99
C ASN A 155 11.53 0.95 11.26
N ALA A 156 11.74 0.14 10.23
CA ALA A 156 11.84 -1.30 10.32
C ALA A 156 13.05 -1.79 9.52
N THR A 157 13.68 -2.87 9.97
CA THR A 157 14.73 -3.54 9.21
C THR A 157 14.10 -4.71 8.47
N ILE A 158 14.19 -4.71 7.15
CA ILE A 158 13.72 -5.82 6.31
C ILE A 158 14.92 -6.68 5.96
N PRO A 159 14.88 -8.00 6.19
CA PRO A 159 15.96 -8.91 5.87
C PRO A 159 16.24 -8.95 4.37
N ALA A 160 17.50 -9.17 4.01
CA ALA A 160 17.89 -9.39 2.62
C ALA A 160 17.34 -10.73 2.11
N CYS A 161 16.93 -10.79 0.84
CA CYS A 161 16.71 -12.08 0.19
C CYS A 161 17.97 -12.62 -0.48
N TRP A 162 18.73 -13.45 0.24
CA TRP A 162 19.98 -14.02 -0.24
C TRP A 162 19.82 -14.88 -1.49
N GLY A 163 20.46 -14.44 -2.57
CA GLY A 163 20.45 -15.17 -3.85
C GLY A 163 19.09 -15.23 -4.54
N TYR A 164 18.09 -14.48 -4.08
CA TYR A 164 16.71 -14.55 -4.57
C TYR A 164 16.06 -15.95 -4.46
N ILE A 165 16.47 -16.71 -3.44
CA ILE A 165 15.96 -18.06 -3.18
C ILE A 165 15.02 -18.00 -1.97
N ASP A 166 13.81 -18.52 -2.13
CA ASP A 166 12.82 -18.69 -1.04
C ASP A 166 12.59 -17.40 -0.24
N CYS A 167 12.40 -16.28 -0.94
CA CYS A 167 12.18 -15.01 -0.30
C CYS A 167 10.76 -14.94 0.27
N HIS A 168 10.61 -14.29 1.42
CA HIS A 168 9.30 -14.01 2.02
C HIS A 168 9.20 -12.56 2.42
N LEU A 169 8.04 -11.96 2.17
CA LEU A 169 7.76 -10.62 2.66
C LEU A 169 7.71 -10.64 4.19
N THR A 170 8.21 -9.56 4.79
CA THR A 170 8.27 -9.41 6.24
C THR A 170 7.08 -8.57 6.70
N GLN A 171 6.25 -9.12 7.59
CA GLN A 171 5.19 -8.36 8.21
C GLN A 171 5.76 -7.29 9.16
N VAL A 172 5.34 -6.05 8.98
CA VAL A 172 5.71 -4.92 9.83
C VAL A 172 4.44 -4.36 10.47
N PHE A 173 4.41 -4.32 11.80
CA PHE A 173 3.33 -3.71 12.56
C PHE A 173 3.62 -2.22 12.78
N PHE A 174 2.65 -1.38 12.44
CA PHE A 174 2.74 0.05 12.68
C PHE A 174 2.37 0.38 14.12
N ASN A 175 3.09 1.33 14.71
CA ASN A 175 2.80 1.79 16.06
C ASN A 175 1.46 2.56 16.13
N ASP A 176 0.99 2.85 17.35
CA ASP A 176 -0.31 3.48 17.59
C ASP A 176 -0.41 4.93 17.09
N GLN A 177 0.67 5.54 16.62
CA GLN A 177 0.63 6.88 16.01
C GLN A 177 0.12 6.86 14.56
N PHE A 178 0.10 5.70 13.89
CA PHE A 178 -0.42 5.56 12.53
C PHE A 178 -1.96 5.46 12.51
N ARG A 179 -2.61 6.49 13.05
CA ARG A 179 -4.07 6.62 13.16
C ARG A 179 -4.53 7.97 12.63
N ALA A 180 -5.74 8.02 12.09
CA ALA A 180 -6.32 9.23 11.50
C ALA A 180 -5.41 9.87 10.43
N LEU A 181 -4.79 9.05 9.59
CA LEU A 181 -3.87 9.49 8.55
C LEU A 181 -4.64 9.90 7.30
N SER A 182 -4.21 10.98 6.66
CA SER A 182 -4.63 11.34 5.31
C SER A 182 -3.63 10.82 4.26
N GLY A 183 -2.40 10.51 4.67
CA GLY A 183 -1.35 9.95 3.82
C GLY A 183 -0.38 9.08 4.61
N ILE A 184 0.22 8.09 3.95
CA ILE A 184 1.29 7.26 4.51
C ILE A 184 2.36 7.06 3.45
N GLN A 185 3.62 7.19 3.85
CA GLN A 185 4.77 7.10 2.97
C GLN A 185 5.68 5.95 3.38
N PHE A 186 6.13 5.20 2.39
CA PHE A 186 7.10 4.12 2.53
C PHE A 186 8.33 4.43 1.69
N ASN A 187 9.49 4.46 2.31
CA ASN A 187 10.75 4.58 1.60
C ASN A 187 11.77 3.59 2.17
N ALA A 188 12.36 2.78 1.29
CA ALA A 188 13.42 1.87 1.67
C ALA A 188 14.80 2.47 1.34
N TYR A 189 15.78 2.14 2.17
CA TYR A 189 17.16 2.57 2.01
C TYR A 189 18.11 1.40 2.30
N THR A 190 19.28 1.36 1.64
CA THR A 190 20.36 0.44 2.04
C THR A 190 20.74 0.69 3.49
N TYR A 191 20.89 -0.35 4.30
CA TYR A 191 21.15 -0.23 5.74
C TYR A 191 22.37 0.64 6.08
N LEU A 192 23.48 0.51 5.34
CA LEU A 192 24.73 1.22 5.63
C LEU A 192 24.92 2.52 4.87
N LEU A 193 24.49 2.57 3.60
CA LEU A 193 24.80 3.68 2.70
C LEU A 193 23.65 4.71 2.56
N GLY A 194 22.48 4.43 3.11
CA GLY A 194 21.32 5.32 3.01
C GLY A 194 20.83 5.58 1.59
N ILE A 195 21.15 4.72 0.62
CA ILE A 195 20.77 4.87 -0.79
C ILE A 195 19.32 4.42 -0.96
N PRO A 196 18.42 5.23 -1.56
CA PRO A 196 17.03 4.84 -1.82
C PRO A 196 16.91 3.53 -2.60
N GLN A 197 15.98 2.66 -2.20
CA GLN A 197 15.78 1.33 -2.76
C GLN A 197 14.35 1.08 -3.21
N VAL A 198 14.26 0.21 -4.21
CA VAL A 198 12.99 -0.40 -4.59
C VAL A 198 12.50 -1.23 -3.42
N HIS A 199 11.22 -1.08 -3.10
CA HIS A 199 10.54 -1.92 -2.13
C HIS A 199 9.23 -2.42 -2.68
N MET A 200 8.81 -3.55 -2.15
CA MET A 200 7.53 -4.16 -2.39
C MET A 200 6.67 -4.02 -1.15
N VAL A 201 5.37 -3.86 -1.34
CA VAL A 201 4.36 -3.88 -0.29
C VAL A 201 3.18 -4.71 -0.74
N ASP A 202 2.67 -5.51 0.18
CA ASP A 202 1.44 -6.28 0.00
C ASP A 202 0.63 -6.32 1.29
N ASP A 203 -0.65 -6.65 1.16
CA ASP A 203 -1.58 -6.91 2.27
C ASP A 203 -1.55 -5.79 3.33
N LEU A 204 -1.74 -4.53 2.89
CA LEU A 204 -1.76 -3.37 3.79
C LEU A 204 -3.06 -3.37 4.58
N GLN A 205 -2.96 -3.74 5.86
CA GLN A 205 -4.09 -3.85 6.79
C GLN A 205 -4.47 -2.48 7.35
N MET A 206 -5.70 -2.06 7.05
CA MET A 206 -6.18 -0.71 7.29
C MET A 206 -7.61 -0.71 7.84
N GLU A 207 -8.04 0.47 8.27
CA GLU A 207 -9.44 0.75 8.61
C GLU A 207 -9.77 2.18 8.22
N TRP A 208 -10.99 2.41 7.75
CA TRP A 208 -11.48 3.77 7.54
C TRP A 208 -11.56 4.52 8.87
N TYR A 209 -10.84 5.64 8.99
CA TYR A 209 -10.81 6.43 10.23
C TYR A 209 -12.20 6.98 10.55
N ASN A 210 -12.84 7.63 9.58
CA ASN A 210 -14.25 7.99 9.69
C ASN A 210 -15.11 6.78 9.27
N ASN A 211 -15.40 5.94 10.26
CA ASN A 211 -16.16 4.71 10.13
C ASN A 211 -17.70 4.91 10.22
N THR A 212 -18.18 6.14 9.97
CA THR A 212 -19.62 6.42 9.97
C THR A 212 -20.28 5.99 8.66
N CYS A 213 -21.57 5.66 8.74
CA CYS A 213 -22.38 5.28 7.58
C CYS A 213 -22.40 6.36 6.49
N SER A 214 -22.47 7.63 6.89
CA SER A 214 -22.42 8.77 5.96
C SER A 214 -21.09 8.85 5.21
N ALA A 215 -19.97 8.58 5.89
CA ALA A 215 -18.65 8.59 5.26
C ALA A 215 -18.49 7.42 4.28
N GLY A 216 -19.01 6.23 4.62
CA GLY A 216 -18.98 5.08 3.73
C GLY A 216 -19.84 5.25 2.47
N ILE A 217 -21.00 5.91 2.58
CA ILE A 217 -21.81 6.30 1.41
C ILE A 217 -21.06 7.32 0.54
N LEU A 218 -20.36 8.28 1.15
CA LEU A 218 -19.58 9.28 0.41
C LEU A 218 -18.47 8.63 -0.42
N ARG A 219 -17.85 7.55 0.08
CA ARG A 219 -16.87 6.76 -0.67
C ARG A 219 -17.49 6.09 -1.91
N ILE A 220 -18.69 5.49 -1.80
CA ILE A 220 -19.40 4.92 -2.96
C ILE A 220 -19.82 5.99 -3.98
N GLY A 221 -20.26 7.17 -3.52
CA GLY A 221 -20.74 8.23 -4.41
C GLY A 221 -19.66 8.86 -5.31
N HIS A 222 -18.38 8.53 -5.06
CA HIS A 222 -17.21 9.08 -5.73
C HIS A 222 -16.19 8.00 -6.16
N SER A 223 -16.68 6.77 -6.40
CA SER A 223 -15.91 5.65 -6.99
C SER A 223 -15.78 5.79 -8.50
#